data_AF-A0A970UY92-F1
#
_entry.id   AF-A0A970UY92-F1
#
_cell.length_a   1.000
_cell.length_b   1.000
_cell.length_c   1.000
_cell.angle_alpha   90.00
_cell.angle_beta   90.00
_cell.angle_gamma   90.00
#
_symmetry.space_group_name_H-M   'P 1'
#
loop_
_entity.id
_entity.type
_entity.pdbx_description
1 polymer ?
#
loop_
_entity_poly.entity_id
_entity_poly.type
_entity_poly.pdbx_seq_one_letter_code
_entity_poly.pdbx_strand_id
1 'polypeptide(L)'
;MNIYEMTDRFPAQCNWKYQDETVKEVLMKDSGYIKDLILLNEKFAISESCFEEAKELTKGFTDKRSPEIINDVKQSKIPYDYDFNDQKLLEVNRSKLSK
;
A
#
# COMPACT_ATOMS: atom_id res chain seq x y z
N MET A 1 0.43 -12.99 11.95
CA MET A 1 0.51 -11.82 11.06
C MET A 1 1.24 -12.24 9.81
N ASN A 2 0.85 -11.76 8.63
CA ASN A 2 1.56 -12.11 7.40
C ASN A 2 2.42 -10.91 6.97
N ILE A 3 3.72 -11.18 6.86
CA ILE A 3 4.69 -10.22 6.35
C ILE A 3 4.86 -10.54 4.87
N TYR A 4 4.63 -9.53 4.03
CA TYR A 4 4.72 -9.66 2.58
C TYR A 4 5.99 -8.98 2.05
N GLU A 5 6.66 -9.64 1.11
CA GLU A 5 7.79 -9.08 0.38
C GLU A 5 7.36 -8.59 -1.01
N MET A 6 8.25 -7.88 -1.73
CA MET A 6 7.97 -7.36 -3.08
C MET A 6 7.56 -8.45 -4.08
N THR A 7 8.12 -9.65 -3.91
CA THR A 7 7.88 -10.83 -4.75
C THR A 7 6.70 -11.67 -4.28
N ASP A 8 6.17 -11.41 -3.07
CA ASP A 8 5.00 -12.12 -2.58
C ASP A 8 3.78 -11.76 -3.42
N ARG A 9 3.01 -12.80 -3.74
CA ARG A 9 1.75 -12.66 -4.45
C ARG A 9 0.60 -12.56 -3.49
N PHE A 10 -0.33 -11.70 -3.82
CA PHE A 10 -1.59 -11.61 -3.13
C PHE A 10 -2.40 -12.91 -3.32
N PRO A 11 -2.84 -13.60 -2.26
CA PRO A 11 -3.60 -14.83 -2.35
C PRO A 11 -4.92 -14.60 -3.09
N ALA A 12 -5.17 -15.41 -4.10
CA ALA A 12 -6.39 -15.35 -4.91
C ALA A 12 -7.68 -15.64 -4.11
N GLN A 13 -7.56 -16.20 -2.90
CA GLN A 13 -8.70 -16.51 -2.02
C GLN A 13 -9.10 -15.36 -1.09
N CYS A 14 -8.33 -14.28 -1.02
CA CYS A 14 -8.71 -13.10 -0.23
C CYS A 14 -9.53 -12.11 -1.08
N ASN A 15 -10.43 -11.35 -0.43
CA ASN A 15 -11.20 -10.24 -1.01
C ASN A 15 -10.31 -9.00 -1.32
N TRP A 16 -9.11 -9.25 -1.83
CA TRP A 16 -8.16 -8.22 -2.21
C TRP A 16 -8.39 -7.81 -3.66
N LYS A 17 -8.22 -6.52 -3.94
CA LYS A 17 -8.51 -5.94 -5.26
C LYS A 17 -7.61 -6.52 -6.35
N TYR A 18 -6.36 -6.80 -6.00
CA TYR A 18 -5.32 -7.30 -6.88
C TYR A 18 -4.97 -8.72 -6.43
N GLN A 19 -5.57 -9.72 -7.09
CA GLN A 19 -5.40 -11.13 -6.80
C GLN A 19 -4.33 -11.70 -7.75
N ASP A 20 -3.47 -12.59 -7.24
CA ASP A 20 -2.32 -13.18 -7.98
C ASP A 20 -1.24 -12.19 -8.44
N GLU A 21 -1.40 -10.90 -8.16
CA GLU A 21 -0.39 -9.88 -8.43
C GLU A 21 0.64 -9.80 -7.30
N THR A 22 1.87 -9.42 -7.66
CA THR A 22 2.92 -9.20 -6.66
C THR A 22 2.73 -7.88 -5.94
N VAL A 23 3.21 -7.78 -4.69
CA VAL A 23 3.20 -6.51 -3.94
C VAL A 23 3.82 -5.38 -4.77
N LYS A 24 4.93 -5.66 -5.47
CA LYS A 24 5.59 -4.69 -6.36
C LYS A 24 4.69 -4.19 -7.48
N GLU A 25 4.00 -5.09 -8.20
CA GLU A 25 3.10 -4.70 -9.29
C GLU A 25 1.95 -3.84 -8.79
N VAL A 26 1.37 -4.23 -7.66
CA VAL A 26 0.29 -3.47 -7.04
C VAL A 26 0.78 -2.13 -6.54
N LEU A 27 2.00 -2.04 -6.02
CA LEU A 27 2.58 -0.78 -5.58
C LEU A 27 2.83 0.18 -6.74
N MET A 28 3.25 -0.34 -7.90
CA MET A 28 3.41 0.45 -9.13
C MET A 28 2.09 0.83 -9.78
N LYS A 29 1.03 0.02 -9.62
CA LYS A 29 -0.31 0.30 -10.18
C LYS A 29 -1.17 1.16 -9.26
N ASP A 30 -1.06 0.95 -7.95
CA ASP A 30 -1.95 1.45 -6.90
C ASP A 30 -1.24 1.44 -5.53
N SER A 31 -0.17 2.23 -5.42
CA SER A 31 0.57 2.42 -4.16
C SER A 31 -0.35 2.83 -3.01
N GLY A 32 -1.38 3.63 -3.30
CA GLY A 32 -2.44 3.99 -2.37
C GLY A 32 -3.19 2.81 -1.75
N TYR A 33 -3.41 1.74 -2.51
CA TYR A 33 -4.02 0.52 -1.99
C TYR A 33 -3.12 -0.21 -0.98
N ILE A 34 -1.80 -0.28 -1.24
CA ILE A 34 -0.86 -0.88 -0.29
C ILE A 34 -0.82 -0.08 1.01
N LYS A 35 -0.84 1.25 0.93
CA LYS A 35 -0.95 2.12 2.10
C LYS A 35 -2.22 1.82 2.89
N ASP A 36 -3.36 1.73 2.22
CA ASP A 36 -4.64 1.44 2.84
C ASP A 36 -4.67 0.03 3.47
N LEU A 37 -4.05 -0.96 2.85
CA LEU A 37 -3.83 -2.28 3.45
C LEU A 37 -2.98 -2.19 4.72
N ILE A 38 -1.87 -1.47 4.70
CA ILE A 38 -1.01 -1.27 5.89
C ILE A 38 -1.76 -0.50 6.98
N LEU A 39 -2.69 0.39 6.67
CA LEU A 39 -3.44 1.14 7.68
C LEU A 39 -4.66 0.38 8.21
N LEU A 40 -5.50 -0.16 7.31
CA LEU A 40 -6.77 -0.78 7.66
C LEU A 40 -6.65 -2.27 8.02
N ASN A 41 -5.68 -2.99 7.44
CA ASN A 41 -5.57 -4.43 7.63
C ASN A 41 -4.48 -4.77 8.65
N GLU A 42 -4.88 -5.10 9.89
CA GLU A 42 -3.95 -5.48 10.96
C GLU A 42 -3.13 -6.75 10.66
N LYS A 43 -3.59 -7.60 9.74
CA LYS A 43 -2.88 -8.84 9.36
C LYS A 43 -1.90 -8.65 8.21
N PHE A 44 -1.85 -7.45 7.62
CA PHE A 44 -0.97 -7.10 6.52
C PHE A 44 0.14 -6.16 7.01
N ALA A 45 1.38 -6.58 6.81
CA ALA A 45 2.57 -5.76 6.96
C ALA A 45 3.55 -6.12 5.85
N ILE A 46 4.41 -5.19 5.49
CA ILE A 46 5.49 -5.43 4.52
C ILE A 46 6.84 -5.42 5.22
N SER A 47 7.80 -6.19 4.73
CA SER A 47 9.17 -6.18 5.26
C SER A 47 9.79 -4.77 5.19
N GLU A 48 10.77 -4.47 6.05
CA GLU A 48 11.48 -3.18 6.00
C GLU A 48 12.12 -2.92 4.64
N SER A 49 12.75 -3.94 4.03
CA SER A 49 13.30 -3.86 2.67
C SER A 49 12.22 -3.54 1.62
N CYS A 50 11.05 -4.16 1.74
CA CYS A 50 9.91 -3.90 0.85
C CYS A 50 9.38 -2.49 1.02
N PHE A 51 9.39 -1.94 2.24
CA PHE A 51 9.01 -0.56 2.50
C PHE A 51 10.03 0.43 1.92
N GLU A 52 11.32 0.12 2.02
CA GLU A 52 12.38 0.95 1.43
C GLU A 52 12.28 0.98 -0.10
N GLU A 53 12.15 -0.19 -0.75
CA GLU A 53 11.90 -0.27 -2.18
C GLU A 53 10.59 0.44 -2.56
N ALA A 54 9.53 0.31 -1.76
CA ALA A 54 8.27 1.01 -1.99
C ALA A 54 8.46 2.54 -1.95
N LYS A 55 9.23 3.02 -0.98
CA LYS A 55 9.57 4.43 -0.84
C LYS A 55 10.41 4.93 -2.00
N GLU A 56 11.34 4.14 -2.51
CA GLU A 56 12.12 4.50 -3.71
C GLU A 56 11.27 4.48 -4.99
N LEU A 57 10.41 3.47 -5.14
CA LEU A 57 9.51 3.34 -6.30
C LEU A 57 8.46 4.45 -6.35
N THR A 58 7.90 4.80 -5.20
CA THR A 58 6.88 5.85 -5.07
C THR A 58 7.48 7.23 -4.86
N LYS A 59 8.81 7.37 -4.91
CA LYS A 59 9.49 8.64 -4.69
C LYS A 59 9.07 9.65 -5.75
N GLY A 60 8.33 10.67 -5.34
CA GLY A 60 7.81 11.69 -6.26
C GLY A 60 6.48 11.30 -6.90
N PHE A 61 5.82 10.25 -6.41
CA PHE A 61 4.43 9.96 -6.72
C PHE A 61 3.59 11.10 -6.15
N THR A 62 2.99 11.87 -7.05
CA THR A 62 2.08 12.94 -6.67
C THR A 62 0.67 12.38 -6.82
N ASP A 63 -0.10 12.33 -5.74
CA ASP A 63 -1.51 11.95 -5.81
C ASP A 63 -2.20 12.90 -6.80
N LYS A 64 -2.51 12.38 -7.99
CA LYS A 64 -3.13 13.15 -9.07
C LYS A 64 -4.62 13.41 -8.83
N ARG A 65 -5.18 13.04 -7.67
CA ARG A 65 -6.58 13.33 -7.38
C ARG A 65 -6.69 14.81 -7.07
N SER A 66 -7.29 15.52 -8.01
CA SER A 66 -7.64 16.93 -7.84
C SER A 66 -8.43 17.11 -6.54
N PRO A 67 -8.16 18.19 -5.77
CA PRO A 67 -8.79 18.43 -4.47
C PRO A 67 -10.32 18.54 -4.53
N GLU A 68 -10.90 18.74 -5.71
CA GLU A 68 -12.35 18.78 -5.94
C GLU A 68 -13.04 17.42 -5.76
N ILE A 69 -12.30 16.29 -5.81
CA ILE A 69 -12.85 14.93 -5.68
C ILE A 69 -12.89 14.47 -4.20
N ILE A 70 -12.32 15.27 -3.28
CA ILE A 70 -12.18 14.89 -1.86
C ILE A 70 -13.49 15.14 -1.08
N ASN A 71 -14.43 15.91 -1.64
CA ASN A 71 -15.59 16.42 -0.89
C ASN A 71 -16.87 15.59 -1.03
N ASP A 72 -16.95 14.63 -1.96
CA ASP A 72 -18.19 13.89 -2.16
C ASP A 72 -17.94 12.44 -2.57
N VAL A 73 -18.50 11.53 -1.75
CA VAL A 73 -18.95 10.19 -2.15
C VAL A 73 -17.86 9.15 -2.44
N LYS A 74 -17.81 8.19 -1.50
CA LYS A 74 -17.30 6.81 -1.64
C LYS A 74 -15.81 6.74 -1.98
N GLN A 75 -15.03 6.22 -1.02
CA GLN A 75 -13.72 5.59 -1.21
C GLN A 75 -13.62 4.97 -2.60
N SER A 76 -13.15 5.76 -3.55
CA SER A 76 -13.23 5.37 -4.94
C SER A 76 -12.21 4.27 -5.11
N LYS A 77 -12.66 3.12 -5.60
CA LYS A 77 -11.86 1.94 -5.99
C LYS A 77 -10.87 2.25 -7.12
N ILE A 78 -10.50 3.52 -7.30
CA ILE A 78 -9.66 4.04 -8.36
C ILE A 78 -8.22 3.99 -7.85
N PRO A 79 -7.32 3.38 -8.62
CA PRO A 79 -5.91 3.38 -8.27
C PRO A 79 -5.38 4.79 -8.08
N TYR A 80 -4.57 4.99 -7.04
CA TYR A 80 -3.93 6.28 -6.82
C TYR A 80 -2.49 6.12 -6.37
N ASP A 81 -1.68 7.06 -6.84
CA ASP A 81 -0.27 7.17 -6.50
C ASP A 81 -0.13 7.81 -5.12
N TYR A 82 0.50 7.09 -4.19
CA TYR A 82 0.81 7.54 -2.85
C TYR A 82 2.31 7.47 -2.60
N ASP A 83 2.89 8.55 -2.09
CA ASP A 83 4.30 8.60 -1.74
C ASP A 83 4.53 7.95 -0.36
N PHE A 84 5.35 6.90 -0.35
CA PHE A 84 5.66 6.12 0.86
C PHE A 84 6.74 6.80 1.75
N ASN A 85 7.14 8.03 1.46
CA ASN A 85 7.99 8.82 2.36
C ASN A 85 7.19 9.41 3.55
N ASP A 86 6.16 8.69 4.00
CA ASP A 86 5.36 9.07 5.15
C ASP A 86 5.86 8.32 6.40
N GLN A 87 6.41 9.08 7.34
CA GLN A 87 7.01 8.53 8.56
C GLN A 87 5.97 7.79 9.43
N LYS A 88 4.70 8.23 9.38
CA LYS A 88 3.62 7.61 10.15
C LYS A 88 3.26 6.23 9.60
N LEU A 89 3.26 6.05 8.28
CA LEU A 89 3.05 4.74 7.65
C LEU A 89 4.17 3.76 8.02
N LEU A 90 5.42 4.24 8.04
CA LEU A 90 6.57 3.45 8.49
C LEU A 90 6.41 3.00 9.94
N GLU A 91 6.01 3.91 10.84
CA GLU A 91 5.79 3.59 12.25
C GLU A 91 4.66 2.56 12.44
N VAL A 92 3.55 2.69 11.71
CA VAL A 92 2.45 1.71 11.74
C VAL A 92 2.94 0.34 11.27
N ASN A 93 3.68 0.29 10.15
CA ASN A 93 4.22 -0.96 9.63
C ASN A 93 5.23 -1.61 10.61
N ARG A 94 6.14 -0.82 11.19
CA ARG A 94 7.09 -1.29 12.21
C ARG A 94 6.41 -1.77 13.49
N SER A 95 5.37 -1.06 13.93
CA SER A 95 4.60 -1.45 15.11
C SER A 95 3.91 -2.79 14.90
N LYS A 96 3.45 -3.07 13.68
CA LYS A 96 2.92 -4.37 13.29
C LYS A 96 4.01 -5.44 13.28
N LEU A 97 5.17 -5.16 12.67
CA LEU A 97 6.30 -6.10 12.60
C LEU A 97 6.83 -6.53 13.99
N SER A 98 6.69 -5.67 15.01
CA SER A 98 7.14 -5.96 16.38
C SER A 98 6.10 -6.68 17.26
N LYS A 99 4.90 -6.98 16.72
CA LYS A 99 3.76 -7.55 17.45
C LYS A 99 3.55 -9.03 17.11
#